data_AF-A0A4R0YMZ3-F1
#
_entry.id   AF-A0A4R0YMZ3-F1
#
_cell.length_a   1.000
_cell.length_b   1.000
_cell.length_c   1.000
_cell.angle_alpha   90.00
_cell.angle_beta   90.00
_cell.angle_gamma   90.00
#
_symmetry.space_group_name_H-M   'P 1'
#
loop_
_entity.id
_entity.type
_entity.pdbx_description
1 polymer ?
#
loop_
_entity_poly.entity_id
_entity_poly.type
_entity_poly.pdbx_seq_one_letter_code
_entity_poly.pdbx_strand_id
1 'polypeptide(L)'
;MIARCLAGTLLGFPLAATVLALLLKLLPDHGQAYLVPALILFFPLWTGVMAAAYLFRSGLRAWLVLGTANAMAFAALWAGRAAGL
;
A
#
# COMPACT_ATOMS: atom_id res chain seq x y z
N MET A 1 -5.06 19.86 -8.33
CA MET A 1 -4.43 19.67 -7.00
C MET A 1 -5.22 18.68 -6.15
N ILE A 2 -6.49 18.95 -5.84
CA ILE A 2 -7.34 18.14 -4.95
C ILE A 2 -7.42 16.66 -5.36
N ALA A 3 -7.58 16.38 -6.66
CA ALA A 3 -7.73 15.00 -7.16
C ALA A 3 -6.51 14.11 -6.89
N ARG A 4 -5.30 14.69 -6.89
CA ARG A 4 -4.06 13.95 -6.57
C ARG A 4 -3.93 13.70 -5.08
N CYS A 5 -4.31 14.69 -4.27
CA CYS A 5 -4.34 14.55 -2.82
C CYS A 5 -5.33 13.45 -2.42
N LEU A 6 -6.55 13.49 -2.95
CA LEU A 6 -7.57 12.44 -2.77
C LEU A 6 -7.08 11.06 -3.21
N ALA A 7 -6.40 10.96 -4.35
CA ALA A 7 -5.81 9.70 -4.81
C ALA A 7 -4.81 9.16 -3.78
N GLY A 8 -3.86 10.00 -3.34
CA GLY A 8 -2.85 9.64 -2.35
C GLY A 8 -3.46 9.26 -1.01
N THR A 9 -4.44 10.02 -0.51
CA THR A 9 -5.13 9.74 0.76
C THR A 9 -5.89 8.43 0.70
N LEU A 10 -6.79 8.28 -0.27
CA LEU A 10 -7.73 7.17 -0.33
C LEU A 10 -7.08 5.88 -0.81
N LEU A 11 -6.24 5.94 -1.86
CA LEU A 11 -5.59 4.76 -2.42
C LEU A 11 -4.24 4.46 -1.77
N GLY A 12 -3.58 5.46 -1.19
CA GLY A 12 -2.33 5.23 -0.48
C GLY A 12 -2.52 4.47 0.83
N PHE A 13 -3.67 4.63 1.51
CA PHE A 13 -3.98 3.94 2.76
C PHE A 13 -4.03 2.40 2.57
N PRO A 14 -4.88 1.85 1.70
CA PRO A 14 -4.91 0.41 1.44
C PRO A 14 -3.62 -0.09 0.81
N LEU A 15 -2.93 0.72 -0.01
CA LEU A 15 -1.65 0.33 -0.59
C LEU A 15 -0.57 0.14 0.50
N ALA A 16 -0.46 1.08 1.44
CA ALA A 16 0.50 0.97 2.53
C ALA A 16 0.20 -0.24 3.43
N ALA A 17 -1.08 -0.48 3.73
CA ALA A 17 -1.50 -1.63 4.53
C ALA A 17 -1.18 -2.96 3.84
N THR A 18 -1.52 -3.09 2.56
CA THR A 18 -1.32 -4.33 1.79
C THR A 18 0.16 -4.61 1.55
N VAL A 19 0.98 -3.58 1.28
CA VAL A 19 2.44 -3.73 1.18
C VAL A 19 3.05 -4.21 2.50
N LEU A 20 2.67 -3.62 3.63
CA LEU A 20 3.17 -4.08 4.93
C LEU A 20 2.68 -5.48 5.28
N ALA A 21 1.43 -5.82 4.98
CA ALA A 21 0.89 -7.17 5.17
C ALA A 21 1.65 -8.21 4.33
N LEU A 22 1.99 -7.89 3.08
CA LEU A 22 2.82 -8.74 2.22
C LEU A 22 4.22 -8.93 2.82
N LEU A 23 4.84 -7.86 3.31
CA LEU A 23 6.14 -7.93 3.96
C LEU A 23 6.11 -8.81 5.22
N LEU A 24 5.09 -8.65 6.08
CA LEU A 24 4.93 -9.48 7.27
C LEU A 24 4.69 -10.96 6.93
N LYS A 25 3.93 -11.25 5.86
CA LYS A 25 3.72 -12.63 5.37
C LYS A 25 4.99 -13.32 4.86
N LEU A 26 5.99 -12.55 4.41
CA LEU A 26 7.28 -13.09 3.96
C LEU A 26 8.21 -13.45 5.13
N LEU A 27 7.92 -12.97 6.33
CA LEU A 27 8.70 -13.25 7.53
C LEU A 27 8.25 -14.55 8.22
N PRO A 28 9.15 -15.19 9.01
CA PRO A 28 8.78 -16.33 9.84
C PRO A 28 7.67 -15.95 10.83
N ASP A 29 6.80 -16.92 11.14
CA ASP A 29 5.62 -16.76 12.01
C ASP A 29 4.70 -15.58 11.61
N HIS A 30 4.59 -15.32 10.30
CA HIS A 30 3.81 -14.22 9.74
C HIS A 30 4.19 -12.85 10.31
N GLY A 31 5.44 -12.71 10.77
CA GLY A 31 6.00 -11.46 11.26
C GLY A 31 5.36 -10.94 12.54
N GLN A 32 4.80 -11.80 13.42
CA GLN A 32 4.17 -11.33 14.67
C GLN A 32 5.06 -10.42 15.52
N ALA A 33 6.35 -10.75 15.63
CA ALA A 33 7.33 -9.94 16.36
C ALA A 33 7.50 -8.51 15.78
N TYR A 34 7.17 -8.32 14.50
CA TYR A 34 7.32 -7.06 13.77
C TYR A 34 5.99 -6.32 13.55
N LEU A 35 4.88 -6.82 14.11
CA LEU A 35 3.58 -6.20 13.93
C LEU A 35 3.55 -4.75 14.45
N VAL A 36 4.07 -4.51 15.65
CA VAL A 36 4.14 -3.16 16.24
C VAL A 36 5.05 -2.23 15.41
N PRO A 37 6.29 -2.61 15.06
CA PRO A 37 7.09 -1.85 14.11
C PRO A 37 6.40 -1.56 12.78
N ALA A 38 5.67 -2.53 12.21
CA ALA A 38 4.94 -2.36 10.95
C ALA A 38 3.81 -1.33 11.10
N LEU A 39 3.07 -1.34 12.21
CA LEU A 39 2.05 -0.33 12.50
C LEU A 39 2.65 1.07 12.64
N ILE A 40 3.85 1.19 13.21
CA ILE A 40 4.57 2.47 13.27
C ILE A 40 4.98 2.90 11.86
N LEU A 41 5.53 1.98 11.06
CA LEU A 41 5.99 2.23 9.69
C LEU A 41 4.85 2.54 8.71
N PHE A 42 3.62 2.12 9.02
CA PHE A 42 2.42 2.40 8.23
C PHE A 42 2.21 3.89 7.99
N PHE A 43 2.31 4.72 9.03
CA PHE A 43 2.06 6.16 8.89
C PHE A 43 3.10 6.88 8.01
N PRO A 44 4.42 6.68 8.19
CA PRO A 44 5.43 7.18 7.27
C PRO A 44 5.23 6.67 5.84
N LEU A 45 4.93 5.39 5.67
CA LEU A 45 4.75 4.80 4.35
C LEU A 45 3.55 5.41 3.62
N TRP A 46 2.41 5.51 4.30
CA TRP A 46 1.20 6.13 3.77
C TRP A 46 1.43 7.60 3.40
N THR A 47 2.13 8.34 4.28
CA THR A 47 2.49 9.74 4.03
C THR A 47 3.44 9.86 2.85
N GLY A 48 4.40 8.93 2.69
CA GLY A 48 5.27 8.85 1.53
C GLY A 48 4.49 8.62 0.24
N VAL A 49 3.49 7.74 0.25
CA VAL A 49 2.61 7.52 -0.92
C VAL A 49 1.76 8.76 -1.23
N MET A 50 1.25 9.45 -0.21
CA MET A 50 0.55 10.73 -0.38
C MET A 50 1.45 11.78 -1.04
N ALA A 51 2.68 11.92 -0.57
CA ALA A 51 3.66 12.84 -1.15
C ALA A 51 3.99 12.45 -2.59
N ALA A 52 4.18 11.15 -2.85
CA ALA A 52 4.42 10.63 -4.19
C ALA A 52 3.26 10.90 -5.17
N ALA A 53 2.02 10.99 -4.69
CA ALA A 53 0.87 11.34 -5.52
C ALA A 53 1.01 12.74 -6.19
N TYR A 54 1.80 13.63 -5.60
CA TYR A 54 2.09 14.95 -6.19
C TYR A 54 3.12 14.92 -7.32
N LEU A 55 3.91 13.85 -7.46
CA LEU A 55 4.84 13.65 -8.58
C LEU A 55 4.10 13.49 -9.91
N PHE A 56 2.83 13.05 -9.89
CA PHE A 56 2.03 12.90 -11.10
C PHE A 56 1.56 14.26 -11.65
N ARG A 57 1.77 14.47 -12.95
CA ARG A 57 1.30 15.69 -13.67
C ARG A 57 -0.23 15.82 -13.72
N SER A 58 -0.98 14.73 -13.57
CA SER A 58 -2.46 14.74 -13.66
C SER A 58 -3.10 13.90 -12.55
N GLY A 59 -4.26 14.34 -12.04
CA GLY A 59 -5.05 13.58 -11.08
C GLY A 59 -5.47 12.20 -11.59
N LEU A 60 -5.92 12.11 -12.84
CA LEU A 60 -6.34 10.84 -13.46
C LEU A 60 -5.20 9.81 -13.50
N ARG A 61 -3.98 10.20 -13.91
CA ARG A 61 -2.81 9.31 -13.84
C ARG A 61 -2.50 8.86 -12.41
N ALA A 62 -2.59 9.75 -11.42
CA ALA A 62 -2.37 9.36 -10.02
C ALA A 62 -3.37 8.29 -9.58
N TRP A 63 -4.66 8.45 -9.92
CA TRP A 63 -5.70 7.47 -9.65
C TRP A 63 -5.47 6.14 -10.36
N LEU A 64 -5.13 6.16 -11.65
CA LEU A 64 -4.88 4.93 -12.41
C LEU A 64 -3.66 4.18 -11.87
N VAL A 65 -2.56 4.89 -11.59
CA VAL A 65 -1.32 4.26 -11.09
C VAL A 65 -1.52 3.72 -9.67
N LEU A 66 -2.10 4.51 -8.75
CA LEU A 66 -2.34 4.03 -7.39
C LEU A 66 -3.42 2.93 -7.36
N GLY A 67 -4.42 3.01 -8.23
CA GLY A 67 -5.48 2.01 -8.34
C GLY A 67 -4.96 0.68 -8.87
N THR A 68 -4.13 0.72 -9.93
CA THR A 68 -3.45 -0.48 -10.45
C THR A 68 -2.47 -1.06 -9.43
N ALA A 69 -1.71 -0.22 -8.71
CA ALA A 69 -0.84 -0.67 -7.63
C ALA A 69 -1.62 -1.39 -6.53
N ASN A 70 -2.78 -0.86 -6.12
CA ASN A 70 -3.67 -1.53 -5.18
C ASN A 70 -4.15 -2.88 -5.72
N ALA A 71 -4.66 -2.90 -6.96
CA ALA A 71 -5.13 -4.13 -7.58
C ALA A 71 -4.04 -5.22 -7.60
N MET A 72 -2.80 -4.85 -7.94
CA MET A 72 -1.65 -5.76 -7.90
C MET A 72 -1.31 -6.24 -6.49
N ALA A 73 -1.31 -5.35 -5.49
CA ALA A 73 -1.01 -5.71 -4.10
C ALA A 73 -2.06 -6.65 -3.50
N PHE A 74 -3.35 -6.39 -3.75
CA PHE A 74 -4.44 -7.27 -3.35
C PHE A 74 -4.40 -8.60 -4.11
N ALA A 75 -4.10 -8.59 -5.41
CA ALA A 75 -3.94 -9.82 -6.18
C ALA A 75 -2.79 -10.68 -5.64
N ALA A 76 -1.68 -10.07 -5.24
CA ALA A 76 -0.56 -10.78 -4.60
C ALA A 76 -0.96 -11.39 -3.26
N LEU A 77 -1.69 -10.66 -2.41
CA LEU A 77 -2.21 -11.20 -1.15
C LEU A 77 -3.18 -12.36 -1.38
N TRP A 78 -4.06 -12.23 -2.38
CA TRP A 78 -5.01 -13.28 -2.74
C TRP A 78 -4.30 -14.53 -3.27
N ALA A 79 -3.31 -14.35 -4.16
CA ALA A 79 -2.49 -15.44 -4.67
C ALA A 79 -1.71 -16.15 -3.55
N GLY A 80 -1.12 -15.38 -2.62
CA GLY A 80 -0.46 -15.94 -1.44
C GLY A 80 -1.42 -16.76 -0.57
N ARG A 81 -2.62 -16.22 -0.31
CA ARG A 81 -3.68 -16.95 0.42
C ARG A 81 -4.09 -18.23 -0.32
N ALA A 82 -4.25 -18.18 -1.64
CA ALA A 82 -4.61 -19.34 -2.45
C ALA A 82 -3.50 -20.42 -2.47
N ALA A 83 -2.23 -20.00 -2.35
CA ALA A 83 -1.06 -20.87 -2.27
C ALA A 83 -0.82 -21.46 -0.86
N GLY A 84 -1.58 -21.05 0.15
CA GLY A 84 -1.42 -21.53 1.53
C GLY A 84 -0.43 -20.76 2.39
N LEU A 85 -0.04 -19.54 1.99
CA LEU A 85 0.73 -18.57 2.80
C LEU A 85 -0.18 -17.70 3.69
#